data_AF-A0A383B7Y0-F1
#
_entry.id   AF-A0A383B7Y0-F1
#
_cell.length_a   1.000
_cell.length_b   1.000
_cell.length_c   1.000
_cell.angle_alpha   90.00
_cell.angle_beta   90.00
_cell.angle_gamma   90.00
#
_symmetry.space_group_name_H-M   'P 1'
#
loop_
_entity.id
_entity.type
_entity.pdbx_description
1 polymer ?
#
loop_
_entity_poly.entity_id
_entity_poly.type
_entity_poly.pdbx_seq_one_letter_code
_entity_poly.pdbx_strand_id
1 'polypeptide(L)' 'MMPRLVQHGRFAFSFDATKGKVYEVQDSFDLLNWEVIKTYTGKGETVRFDEERDHDPPQWFYRVRVVE' A
#
# COMPACT_ATOMS: atom_id res chain seq x y z
N MET A 1 -28.58 13.05 9.25
CA MET A 1 -27.17 12.95 8.83
C MET A 1 -27.18 12.38 7.42
N MET A 2 -26.67 13.10 6.42
CA MET A 2 -26.60 12.56 5.06
C MET A 2 -25.30 11.76 4.92
N PRO A 3 -25.32 10.52 4.40
CA PRO A 3 -24.10 9.78 4.15
C PRO A 3 -23.30 10.47 3.05
N ARG A 4 -22.00 10.68 3.28
CA ARG A 4 -21.06 11.04 2.22
C ARG A 4 -20.69 9.76 1.46
N LEU A 5 -20.79 9.81 0.13
CA LEU A 5 -20.11 8.84 -0.72
C LEU A 5 -18.61 9.07 -0.54
N VAL A 6 -17.95 8.20 0.22
CA VAL A 6 -16.50 8.15 0.23
C VAL A 6 -16.11 7.18 -0.86
N GLN A 7 -15.50 7.69 -1.93
CA GLN A 7 -14.95 6.83 -2.97
C GLN A 7 -13.60 6.29 -2.45
N HIS A 8 -13.66 5.44 -1.41
CA HIS A 8 -12.50 4.70 -0.91
C HIS A 8 -11.90 3.85 -2.03
N GLY A 9 -10.57 3.84 -2.14
CA GLY A 9 -9.84 2.79 -2.83
C GLY A 9 -10.10 2.72 -4.34
N ARG A 10 -9.39 3.53 -5.13
CA ARG A 10 -9.24 3.22 -6.56
C ARG A 10 -8.35 1.99 -6.79
N PHE A 11 -7.56 1.60 -5.78
CA PHE A 11 -6.64 0.48 -5.86
C PHE A 11 -6.41 -0.13 -4.47
N ALA A 12 -6.32 -1.46 -4.42
CA ALA A 12 -5.93 -2.20 -3.23
C ALA A 12 -5.31 -3.53 -3.67
N PHE A 13 -4.41 -4.06 -2.85
CA PHE A 13 -3.82 -5.38 -3.05
C PHE A 13 -3.48 -6.02 -1.71
N SER A 14 -3.24 -7.32 -1.74
CA SER A 14 -2.89 -8.10 -0.56
C SER A 14 -1.61 -8.88 -0.79
N PHE A 15 -0.90 -9.20 0.29
CA PHE A 15 0.31 -10.01 0.27
C PHE A 15 0.43 -10.84 1.55
N ASP A 16 1.02 -12.02 1.45
CA ASP A 16 1.25 -12.90 2.61
C ASP A 16 2.46 -12.43 3.41
N ALA A 17 2.21 -12.08 4.68
CA ALA A 17 3.25 -11.54 5.54
C ALA A 17 3.73 -12.60 6.54
N THR A 18 4.99 -13.01 6.37
CA THR A 18 5.66 -13.95 7.28
C THR A 18 5.84 -13.32 8.65
N LYS A 19 5.55 -14.09 9.71
CA LYS A 19 5.66 -13.62 11.09
C LYS A 19 7.06 -13.11 11.40
N GLY A 20 7.14 -11.92 11.98
CA GLY A 20 8.39 -11.29 12.44
C GLY A 20 9.20 -10.56 11.35
N LYS A 21 8.80 -10.64 10.08
CA LYS A 21 9.42 -9.84 9.00
C LYS A 21 8.76 -8.46 8.89
N VAL A 22 9.52 -7.48 8.44
CA VAL A 22 9.02 -6.13 8.16
C VAL A 22 8.83 -5.96 6.66
N TYR A 23 7.69 -5.38 6.28
CA TYR A 23 7.29 -5.14 4.91
C TYR A 23 7.04 -3.66 4.71
N GLU A 24 7.65 -3.08 3.69
CA GLU A 24 7.42 -1.73 3.22
C GLU A 24 6.56 -1.79 1.95
N VAL A 25 5.39 -1.17 2.00
CA VAL A 25 4.67 -0.78 0.79
C VAL A 25 5.31 0.52 0.30
N GLN A 26 5.72 0.52 -0.96
CA GLN A 26 6.34 1.65 -1.62
C GLN A 26 5.56 2.05 -2.86
N ASP A 27 5.54 3.34 -3.17
CA ASP A 27 5.04 3.85 -4.44
C ASP A 27 6.14 4.56 -5.26
N SER A 28 5.83 4.76 -6.54
CA SER A 28 6.68 5.45 -7.49
C SER A 28 5.84 6.04 -8.62
N PHE A 29 6.31 7.18 -9.16
CA PHE A 29 5.74 7.82 -10.35
C PHE A 29 6.52 7.50 -11.63
N ASP A 30 7.76 7.00 -11.50
CA ASP A 30 8.71 6.84 -12.61
C ASP A 30 9.37 5.45 -12.68
N LEU A 31 9.02 4.53 -11.76
CA LEU A 31 9.63 3.20 -11.56
C LEU A 31 11.10 3.22 -11.11
N LEU A 32 11.71 4.40 -10.94
CA LEU A 32 13.12 4.57 -10.57
C LEU A 32 13.25 4.97 -9.11
N ASN A 33 12.47 5.96 -8.69
CA ASN A 33 12.47 6.52 -7.34
C ASN A 33 11.28 5.94 -6.56
N TRP A 34 11.57 5.30 -5.43
CA TRP A 34 10.58 4.60 -4.62
C TRP A 34 10.54 5.15 -3.19
N GLU A 35 9.36 5.56 -2.74
CA GLU A 35 9.14 6.08 -1.39
C GLU A 35 8.37 5.08 -0.53
N VAL A 36 8.66 5.02 0.77
CA VAL A 36 7.91 4.17 1.71
C VAL A 36 6.66 4.90 2.15
N ILE A 37 5.50 4.30 1.85
CA ILE A 37 4.20 4.89 2.18
C ILE A 37 3.50 4.18 3.32
N LYS A 38 3.85 2.91 3.58
CA LYS A 38 3.36 2.17 4.73
C LYS A 38 4.32 1.05 5.12
N THR A 39 4.40 0.79 6.42
CA THR A 39 5.18 -0.31 6.98
C THR A 39 4.27 -1.27 7.74
N TYR A 40 4.49 -2.56 7.56
CA TYR A 40 3.77 -3.64 8.22
C TYR A 40 4.75 -4.59 8.90
N THR A 41 4.44 -5.00 10.12
CA THR A 41 5.10 -6.14 10.76
C THR A 41 4.26 -7.39 10.51
N GLY A 42 4.84 -8.37 9.83
CA GLY A 42 4.16 -9.60 9.50
C GLY A 42 3.81 -10.39 10.76
N LYS A 43 2.58 -10.90 10.79
CA LYS A 43 2.05 -11.72 11.88
C LYS A 43 1.84 -13.19 11.49
N GLY A 44 2.18 -13.56 10.27
CA GLY A 44 1.87 -14.88 9.69
C GLY A 44 0.48 -14.92 9.06
N GLU A 45 -0.02 -13.77 8.59
CA GLU A 45 -1.34 -13.60 7.99
C GLU A 45 -1.24 -12.76 6.71
N THR A 46 -2.27 -12.82 5.88
CA THR A 46 -2.39 -11.96 4.70
C THR A 46 -2.65 -10.53 5.14
N VAL A 47 -1.81 -9.61 4.67
CA VAL A 47 -1.97 -8.17 4.89
C VAL A 47 -2.67 -7.57 3.68
N ARG A 48 -3.63 -6.68 3.92
CA ARG A 48 -4.26 -5.86 2.90
C ARG A 48 -3.75 -4.43 2.97
N PHE A 49 -3.37 -3.89 1.82
CA PHE A 49 -3.12 -2.48 1.62
C PHE A 49 -4.25 -1.87 0.81
N ASP A 50 -4.86 -0.81 1.36
CA ASP A 50 -5.86 0.00 0.70
C ASP A 50 -5.27 1.38 0.41
N GLU A 51 -5.36 1.82 -0.85
CA GLU A 51 -4.93 3.16 -1.22
C GLU A 51 -6.04 4.17 -0.94
N GLU A 52 -5.86 4.93 0.14
CA GLU A 52 -6.81 5.93 0.64
C GLU A 52 -6.37 7.38 0.33
N ARG A 53 -5.15 7.51 -0.20
CA ARG A 53 -4.55 8.68 -0.83
C ARG A 53 -5.49 9.41 -1.79
N ASP A 54 -5.77 10.71 -1.61
CA ASP A 54 -6.42 11.49 -2.68
C ASP A 54 -5.36 11.85 -3.73
N HIS A 55 -5.46 11.21 -4.89
CA HIS A 55 -4.43 11.25 -5.93
C HIS A 55 -4.97 11.91 -7.19
N ASP A 56 -4.33 12.99 -7.59
CA ASP A 56 -4.48 13.59 -8.92
C ASP A 56 -3.17 13.57 -9.74
N PRO A 57 -2.66 12.36 -10.09
CA PRO A 57 -1.87 12.19 -11.33
C PRO A 57 -2.31 10.97 -12.18
N PRO A 58 -1.77 10.78 -13.41
CA PRO A 58 -2.31 9.81 -14.36
C PRO A 58 -2.08 8.33 -13.99
N GLN A 59 -0.96 7.96 -13.33
CA GLN A 59 -0.66 6.55 -13.00
C GLN A 59 0.44 6.41 -11.95
N TRP A 60 0.23 5.56 -10.93
CA TRP A 60 1.22 5.23 -9.89
C TRP A 60 1.56 3.76 -9.92
N PHE A 61 2.77 3.43 -9.49
CA PHE A 61 3.24 2.06 -9.35
C PHE A 61 3.44 1.73 -7.88
N TYR A 62 3.12 0.49 -7.51
CA TYR A 62 3.24 0.01 -6.15
C TYR A 62 4.09 -1.25 -6.11
N ARG A 63 4.88 -1.40 -5.04
CA ARG A 63 5.57 -2.66 -4.74
C ARG A 63 5.61 -2.91 -3.24
N VAL A 64 5.86 -4.17 -2.88
CA VAL A 64 6.16 -4.57 -1.52
C VAL A 64 7.63 -4.97 -1.45
N ARG A 65 8.35 -4.43 -0.47
CA ARG A 65 9.73 -4.79 -0.15
C ARG A 65 9.77 -5.43 1.24
N VAL A 66 10.51 -6.53 1.37
CA VAL A 66 10.87 -7.07 2.68
C VAL A 66 12.13 -6.36 3.16
N VAL A 67 12.10 -5.84 4.38
CA VAL A 67 13.29 -5.28 5.04
C VAL A 67 13.96 -6.42 5.82
N GLU A 68 15.20 -6.73 5.47
CA GLU A 68 16.02 -7.73 6.17
C GLU A 68 16.40 -7.27 7.57
#